data_AF-A0A0E0GZ89-F1
#
_entry.id   AF-A0A0E0GZ89-F1
#
_cell.length_a   1.000
_cell.length_b   1.000
_cell.length_c   1.000
_cell.angle_alpha   90.00
_cell.angle_beta   90.00
_cell.angle_gamma   90.00
#
_symmetry.space_group_name_H-M   'P 1'
#
loop_
_entity.id
_entity.type
_entity.pdbx_description
1 polymer ?
#
loop_
_entity_poly.entity_id
_entity_poly.type
_entity_poly.pdbx_seq_one_letter_code
_entity_poly.pdbx_strand_id
1 'polypeptide(L)'
;MLSQLSAAGKVKKIFAHCLDTINGGGIFAIGNVVQPKVKTTPLVPNMPHYNVNLKSIDVGGTALKLPSHMFDTGEKKGTIIDSGTTLTYLPEIVYKEIMLADNLYCVGFQNGGLQSKDGKGMVLLGDLVLSNKLVVYDLENQVIGWTEYNCSSSIKIKDEQTGATYTVDAHNISSGWRFHWQKHLAVLLVTMVYSYLIF
;
A
#
# COMPACT_ATOMS: atom_id res chain seq x y z
N MET A 1 -17.11 -3.82 5.84
CA MET A 1 -16.69 -4.90 6.76
C MET A 1 -16.23 -4.36 8.12
N LEU A 2 -15.12 -3.63 8.24
CA LEU A 2 -14.63 -3.11 9.53
C LEU A 2 -15.67 -2.26 10.28
N SER A 3 -16.34 -1.35 9.57
CA SER A 3 -17.40 -0.49 10.12
C SER A 3 -18.56 -1.29 10.72
N GLN A 4 -18.94 -2.41 10.10
CA GLN A 4 -20.02 -3.28 10.60
C GLN A 4 -19.58 -4.06 11.84
N LEU A 5 -18.36 -4.60 11.85
CA LEU A 5 -17.82 -5.31 13.02
C LEU A 5 -17.67 -4.38 14.23
N SER A 6 -17.24 -3.15 13.99
CA SER A 6 -17.16 -2.12 15.02
C SER A 6 -18.54 -1.68 15.51
N ALA A 7 -19.51 -1.47 14.62
CA ALA A 7 -20.89 -1.14 14.99
C ALA A 7 -21.56 -2.25 15.82
N ALA A 8 -21.18 -3.52 15.60
CA ALA A 8 -21.61 -4.66 16.40
C ALA A 8 -20.83 -4.84 17.73
N GLY A 9 -19.91 -3.93 18.06
CA GLY A 9 -19.11 -3.97 19.29
C GLY A 9 -18.09 -5.11 19.34
N LYS A 10 -17.76 -5.73 18.19
CA LYS A 10 -16.86 -6.89 18.14
C LYS A 10 -15.39 -6.51 18.09
N VAL A 11 -15.07 -5.36 17.49
CA VAL A 11 -13.69 -4.90 17.29
C VAL A 11 -13.62 -3.38 17.35
N LYS A 12 -12.44 -2.83 17.66
CA LYS A 12 -12.15 -1.40 17.45
C LYS A 12 -12.00 -1.11 15.95
N LYS A 13 -12.11 0.16 15.54
CA LYS A 13 -11.82 0.59 14.16
C LYS A 13 -10.30 0.69 13.92
N ILE A 14 -9.59 -0.38 14.27
CA ILE A 14 -8.15 -0.50 14.10
C ILE A 14 -7.90 -1.75 13.27
N PHE A 15 -7.07 -1.62 12.25
CA PHE A 15 -6.63 -2.75 11.44
C PHE A 15 -5.19 -2.53 10.97
N ALA A 16 -4.53 -3.60 10.56
CA ALA A 16 -3.16 -3.55 10.09
C ALA A 16 -2.95 -4.51 8.92
N HIS A 17 -1.97 -4.18 8.08
CA HIS A 17 -1.47 -5.09 7.08
C HIS A 17 0.07 -5.08 7.01
N CYS A 18 0.64 -6.16 6.51
CA CYS A 18 2.05 -6.27 6.14
C CYS A 18 2.11 -7.10 4.86
N LEU A 19 2.73 -6.59 3.80
CA LEU A 19 2.73 -7.22 2.47
C LEU A 19 4.14 -7.66 2.08
N ASP A 20 4.30 -8.97 1.84
CA ASP A 20 5.53 -9.55 1.29
C ASP A 20 5.41 -9.58 -0.24
N THR A 21 6.11 -8.67 -0.92
CA THR A 21 6.12 -8.59 -2.39
C THR A 21 7.16 -9.52 -3.03
N ILE A 22 8.02 -10.17 -2.24
CA ILE A 22 9.07 -11.07 -2.73
C ILE A 22 8.50 -12.49 -2.84
N ASN A 23 7.97 -13.03 -1.74
CA ASN A 23 7.43 -14.39 -1.71
C ASN A 23 5.91 -14.42 -1.92
N GLY A 24 5.25 -13.26 -1.80
CA GLY A 24 3.79 -13.18 -1.74
C GLY A 24 3.27 -13.49 -0.33
N GLY A 25 2.01 -13.11 -0.09
CA GLY A 25 1.38 -13.28 1.22
C GLY A 25 1.61 -12.09 2.15
N GLY A 26 1.40 -12.33 3.43
CA GLY A 26 1.60 -11.33 4.46
C GLY A 26 0.62 -11.47 5.61
N ILE A 27 0.46 -10.38 6.36
CA ILE A 27 -0.40 -10.35 7.54
C ILE A 27 -1.55 -9.38 7.26
N PHE A 28 -2.76 -9.78 7.62
CA PHE A 28 -3.90 -8.87 7.74
C PHE A 28 -4.55 -9.10 9.11
N ALA A 29 -4.70 -8.06 9.89
CA ALA A 29 -5.24 -8.15 11.25
C ALA A 29 -6.25 -7.04 11.51
N ILE A 30 -7.30 -7.39 12.26
CA ILE A 30 -8.27 -6.45 12.79
C ILE A 30 -8.14 -6.44 14.31
N GLY A 31 -8.00 -5.26 14.90
CA GLY A 31 -7.79 -5.08 16.33
C GLY A 31 -6.53 -4.30 16.67
N ASN A 32 -6.30 -4.12 17.97
CA ASN A 32 -5.20 -3.30 18.48
C ASN A 32 -3.87 -4.05 18.40
N VAL A 33 -2.98 -3.63 17.49
CA VAL A 33 -1.63 -4.18 17.37
C VAL A 33 -0.77 -3.69 18.54
N VAL A 34 -0.32 -4.62 19.39
CA VAL A 34 0.49 -4.30 20.56
C VAL A 34 1.99 -4.55 20.35
N GLN A 35 2.37 -5.47 19.45
CA GLN A 35 3.75 -5.74 19.06
C GLN A 35 3.85 -6.12 17.56
N PRO A 36 4.84 -5.59 16.82
CA PRO A 36 5.80 -4.55 17.23
C PRO A 36 5.11 -3.18 17.42
N LYS A 37 5.84 -2.20 17.97
CA LYS A 37 5.38 -0.81 18.04
C LYS A 37 5.68 -0.10 16.72
N VAL A 38 4.75 0.76 16.29
CA VAL A 38 4.88 1.55 15.06
C VAL A 38 5.02 3.04 15.38
N LYS A 39 5.69 3.79 14.51
CA LYS A 39 5.69 5.26 14.56
C LYS A 39 4.45 5.76 13.84
N THR A 40 3.74 6.73 14.41
CA THR A 40 2.48 7.21 13.87
C THR A 40 2.58 8.65 13.36
N THR A 41 1.70 8.97 12.40
CA THR A 41 1.40 10.32 11.96
C THR A 41 -0.12 10.53 11.96
N PRO A 42 -0.62 11.74 12.26
CA PRO A 42 -2.03 12.05 12.13
C PRO A 42 -2.53 11.88 10.70
N LEU A 43 -3.74 11.34 10.59
CA LEU A 43 -4.55 11.43 9.38
C LEU A 43 -5.10 12.85 9.24
N VAL A 44 -5.29 13.29 8.00
CA VAL A 44 -5.93 14.57 7.69
C VAL A 44 -7.44 14.40 7.88
N PRO A 45 -8.09 15.17 8.79
CA PRO A 45 -9.52 15.06 9.04
C PRO A 45 -10.36 15.41 7.82
N ASN A 46 -11.58 14.86 7.74
CA ASN A 46 -12.59 15.14 6.71
C ASN A 46 -12.14 14.86 5.26
N MET A 47 -11.08 14.06 5.08
CA MET A 47 -10.65 13.59 3.76
C MET A 47 -11.25 12.22 3.43
N PRO A 48 -11.52 11.92 2.15
CA PRO A 48 -12.17 10.68 1.74
C PRO A 48 -11.25 9.44 1.82
N HIS A 49 -9.94 9.62 1.87
CA HIS A 49 -8.96 8.54 1.92
C HIS A 49 -8.08 8.63 3.18
N TYR A 50 -7.15 7.68 3.34
CA TYR A 50 -6.13 7.73 4.39
C TYR A 50 -5.06 8.77 4.04
N ASN A 51 -5.46 10.04 4.12
CA ASN A 51 -4.63 11.18 3.80
C ASN A 51 -3.68 11.51 4.95
N VAL A 52 -2.43 11.81 4.63
CA VAL A 52 -1.40 12.27 5.58
C VAL A 52 -0.74 13.54 5.08
N ASN A 53 -0.13 14.30 5.99
CA ASN A 53 0.64 15.48 5.67
C ASN A 53 2.08 15.10 5.30
N LEU A 54 2.46 15.26 4.03
CA LEU A 54 3.84 15.16 3.60
C LEU A 54 4.58 16.46 3.93
N LYS A 55 5.82 16.36 4.43
CA LYS A 55 6.61 17.51 4.89
C LYS A 55 7.84 17.79 4.03
N SER A 56 8.50 16.75 3.58
CA SER A 56 9.67 16.83 2.70
C SER A 56 9.80 15.54 1.90
N ILE A 57 10.62 15.59 0.86
CA ILE A 57 11.07 14.43 0.09
C ILE A 57 12.58 14.58 -0.05
N ASP A 58 13.29 13.53 0.34
CA ASP A 58 14.75 13.51 0.32
C ASP A 58 15.22 12.35 -0.58
N VAL A 59 16.21 12.61 -1.44
CA VAL A 59 16.85 11.62 -2.31
C VAL A 59 18.34 11.59 -1.97
N GLY A 60 18.85 10.40 -1.63
CA GLY A 60 20.26 10.25 -1.21
C GLY A 60 20.65 11.08 0.01
N GLY A 61 19.69 11.38 0.90
CA GLY A 61 19.89 12.26 2.07
C GLY A 61 19.85 13.76 1.76
N THR A 62 19.56 14.15 0.51
CA THR A 62 19.41 15.55 0.11
C THR A 62 17.94 15.88 -0.10
N ALA A 63 17.42 16.86 0.65
CA ALA A 63 16.05 17.35 0.50
C ALA A 63 15.84 18.01 -0.87
N LEU A 64 14.77 17.63 -1.56
CA LEU A 64 14.38 18.22 -2.84
C LEU A 64 13.86 19.65 -2.65
N LYS A 65 14.25 20.55 -3.54
CA LYS A 65 13.79 21.96 -3.53
C LYS A 65 12.45 22.07 -4.24
N LEU A 66 11.38 21.72 -3.52
CA LEU A 66 10.01 21.75 -4.04
C LEU A 66 9.27 23.03 -3.61
N PRO A 67 8.37 23.57 -4.45
CA PRO A 67 7.50 24.66 -4.04
C PRO A 67 6.64 24.26 -2.83
N SER A 68 6.45 25.17 -1.87
CA SER A 68 5.69 24.89 -0.63
C SER A 68 4.26 24.39 -0.88
N HIS A 69 3.60 24.90 -1.92
CA HIS A 69 2.24 24.51 -2.31
C HIS A 69 2.08 23.04 -2.75
N MET A 70 3.19 22.31 -2.88
CA MET A 70 3.21 20.87 -3.16
C MET A 70 2.86 20.04 -1.93
N PHE A 71 3.03 20.60 -0.73
CA PHE A 71 2.74 19.94 0.54
C PHE A 71 1.37 20.34 1.12
N ASP A 72 0.61 21.16 0.41
CA ASP A 72 -0.75 21.55 0.79
C ASP A 72 -1.72 20.37 0.67
N THR A 73 -2.70 20.31 1.57
CA THR A 73 -3.80 19.34 1.54
C THR A 73 -5.10 20.00 1.13
N GLY A 74 -5.89 19.33 0.28
CA GLY A 74 -7.23 19.77 -0.13
C GLY A 74 -7.91 18.73 -1.02
N GLU A 75 -9.11 19.02 -1.54
CA GLU A 75 -9.92 18.04 -2.28
C GLU A 75 -9.20 17.32 -3.44
N LYS A 76 -8.21 17.97 -4.05
CA LYS A 76 -7.39 17.43 -5.15
C LYS A 76 -5.89 17.43 -4.83
N LYS A 77 -5.48 17.64 -3.58
CA LYS A 77 -4.07 17.74 -3.18
C LYS A 77 -3.80 17.01 -1.87
N GLY A 78 -2.64 16.37 -1.78
CA GLY A 78 -2.19 15.72 -0.56
C GLY A 78 -1.59 14.35 -0.81
N THR A 79 -1.26 13.65 0.27
CA THR A 79 -0.62 12.33 0.22
C THR A 79 -1.58 11.27 0.71
N ILE A 80 -1.79 10.22 -0.07
CA ILE A 80 -2.68 9.10 0.24
C ILE A 80 -1.85 7.84 0.43
N ILE A 81 -2.17 7.07 1.47
CA ILE A 81 -1.63 5.73 1.70
C ILE A 81 -2.62 4.71 1.12
N ASP A 82 -2.23 3.99 0.07
CA ASP A 82 -3.13 3.10 -0.68
C ASP A 82 -2.47 1.76 -1.06
N SER A 83 -2.72 0.73 -0.25
CA SER A 83 -2.31 -0.63 -0.55
C SER A 83 -3.03 -1.25 -1.76
N GLY A 84 -4.10 -0.62 -2.27
CA GLY A 84 -4.81 -1.04 -3.48
C GLY A 84 -4.12 -0.62 -4.78
N THR A 85 -3.07 0.20 -4.69
CA THR A 85 -2.29 0.67 -5.84
C THR A 85 -0.91 0.06 -5.83
N THR A 86 -0.41 -0.46 -6.95
CA THR A 86 0.94 -1.07 -7.00
C THR A 86 2.07 -0.02 -6.94
N LEU A 87 1.97 1.03 -7.76
CA LEU A 87 3.04 2.01 -7.97
C LEU A 87 2.81 3.27 -7.14
N THR A 88 3.88 4.03 -6.91
CA THR A 88 3.79 5.37 -6.34
C THR A 88 3.55 6.39 -7.43
N TYR A 89 2.48 7.18 -7.31
CA TYR A 89 2.21 8.26 -8.24
C TYR A 89 2.59 9.59 -7.61
N LEU A 90 3.35 10.37 -8.36
CA LEU A 90 3.86 11.65 -7.91
C LEU A 90 3.36 12.78 -8.81
N PRO A 91 3.13 13.99 -8.27
CA PRO A 91 2.91 15.16 -9.10
C PRO A 91 4.09 15.37 -10.05
N GLU A 92 3.82 15.90 -11.25
CA GLU A 92 4.81 16.01 -12.32
C GLU A 92 6.12 16.70 -11.88
N ILE A 93 6.00 17.79 -11.09
CA ILE A 93 7.17 18.54 -10.58
C ILE A 93 8.03 17.62 -9.69
N VAL A 94 7.41 16.89 -8.76
CA VAL A 94 8.13 15.98 -7.85
C VAL A 94 8.77 14.84 -8.64
N TYR A 95 8.03 14.25 -9.57
CA TYR A 95 8.54 13.18 -10.42
C TYR A 95 9.77 13.64 -11.22
N LYS A 96 9.72 14.83 -11.83
CA LYS A 96 10.86 15.40 -12.56
C LYS A 96 12.07 15.62 -11.66
N GLU A 97 11.89 16.23 -10.49
CA GLU A 97 12.99 16.45 -9.54
C GLU A 97 13.64 15.13 -9.10
N ILE A 98 12.85 14.08 -8.80
CA ILE A 98 13.39 12.75 -8.43
C ILE A 98 14.18 12.12 -9.58
N MET A 99 13.67 12.21 -10.81
CA MET A 99 14.37 11.66 -11.98
C MET A 99 15.64 12.43 -12.34
N LEU A 100 15.78 13.68 -11.89
CA LEU A 100 16.97 14.52 -12.07
C LEU A 100 17.96 14.42 -10.89
N ALA A 101 17.48 14.05 -9.70
CA ALA A 101 18.24 14.11 -8.45
C ALA A 101 19.43 13.14 -8.39
N ASP A 102 19.48 12.13 -9.26
CA ASP A 102 20.70 11.36 -9.52
C ASP A 102 20.51 10.43 -10.74
N ASN A 103 21.56 9.77 -11.23
CA ASN A 103 21.50 8.66 -12.21
C ASN A 103 20.80 7.39 -11.65
N LEU A 104 19.78 7.57 -10.81
CA LEU A 104 19.08 6.53 -10.08
C LEU A 104 17.92 5.97 -10.89
N TYR A 105 17.88 4.66 -11.06
CA TYR A 105 16.77 3.97 -11.71
C TYR A 105 15.57 3.93 -10.76
N CYS A 106 14.62 4.86 -10.94
CA CYS A 106 13.45 5.03 -10.06
C CYS A 106 12.31 4.06 -10.41
N VAL A 107 12.53 2.77 -10.19
CA VAL A 107 11.46 1.74 -10.35
C VAL A 107 10.38 1.98 -9.31
N GLY A 108 9.12 1.84 -9.73
CA GLY A 108 7.98 1.95 -8.82
C GLY A 108 7.39 3.35 -8.71
N PHE A 109 8.00 4.36 -9.34
CA PHE A 109 7.48 5.73 -9.38
C PHE A 109 6.91 6.05 -10.75
N GLN A 110 5.74 6.68 -10.79
CA GLN A 110 5.11 7.14 -12.02
C GLN A 110 4.73 8.62 -11.94
N ASN A 111 4.74 9.26 -13.11
CA ASN A 111 4.17 10.59 -13.26
C ASN A 111 2.64 10.50 -13.14
N GLY A 112 2.11 11.01 -12.01
CA GLY A 112 0.69 11.08 -11.70
C GLY A 112 -0.07 12.17 -12.45
N GLY A 113 0.60 12.98 -13.28
CA GLY A 113 -0.02 14.01 -14.13
C GLY A 113 -1.13 13.48 -15.06
N LEU A 114 -1.14 12.16 -15.33
CA LEU A 114 -2.19 11.49 -16.12
C LEU A 114 -3.44 11.08 -15.31
N GLN A 115 -3.37 11.00 -13.97
CA GLN A 115 -4.52 10.58 -13.13
C GLN A 115 -5.45 11.74 -12.76
N SER A 116 -5.02 12.98 -12.99
CA SER A 116 -5.79 14.19 -12.70
C SER A 116 -5.99 14.96 -13.99
N LYS A 117 -7.25 15.18 -14.40
CA LYS A 117 -7.58 16.05 -15.55
C LYS A 117 -7.00 17.47 -15.41
N ASP A 118 -6.56 17.85 -14.20
CA ASP A 118 -5.98 19.15 -13.87
C ASP A 118 -4.47 19.09 -13.52
N GLY A 119 -3.84 17.91 -13.46
CA GLY A 119 -2.41 17.74 -13.16
C GLY A 119 -1.96 18.12 -11.74
N LYS A 120 -2.87 18.40 -10.80
CA LYS A 120 -2.51 18.98 -9.50
C LYS A 120 -2.36 17.93 -8.39
N GLY A 121 -1.12 17.81 -7.88
CA GLY A 121 -0.81 17.81 -6.44
C GLY A 121 -1.10 16.58 -5.57
N MET A 122 -1.50 15.43 -6.14
CA MET A 122 -1.69 14.21 -5.35
C MET A 122 -0.45 13.31 -5.37
N VAL A 123 0.00 12.89 -4.19
CA VAL A 123 0.96 11.80 -4.01
C VAL A 123 0.19 10.55 -3.57
N LEU A 124 0.34 9.46 -4.28
CA LEU A 124 -0.28 8.17 -3.94
C LEU A 124 0.83 7.18 -3.62
N LEU A 125 0.94 6.77 -2.35
CA LEU A 125 1.94 5.81 -1.91
C LEU A 125 1.34 4.40 -2.00
N GLY A 126 1.80 3.65 -3.00
CA GLY A 126 1.35 2.31 -3.32
C GLY A 126 2.07 1.19 -2.57
N ASP A 127 1.67 -0.05 -2.86
CA ASP A 127 2.18 -1.30 -2.30
C ASP A 127 3.71 -1.42 -2.34
N LEU A 128 4.38 -0.98 -3.41
CA LEU A 128 5.86 -0.99 -3.45
C LEU A 128 6.50 -0.16 -2.33
N VAL A 129 5.86 0.94 -1.89
CA VAL A 129 6.32 1.74 -0.74
C VAL A 129 5.90 1.12 0.59
N LEU A 130 4.78 0.38 0.61
CA LEU A 130 4.24 -0.24 1.82
C LEU A 130 4.80 -1.64 2.09
N SER A 131 5.45 -2.26 1.10
CA SER A 131 6.00 -3.60 1.22
C SER A 131 7.10 -3.68 2.29
N ASN A 132 7.12 -4.82 2.99
CA ASN A 132 7.99 -5.06 4.15
C ASN A 132 7.82 -4.02 5.27
N LYS A 133 6.64 -3.39 5.33
CA LYS A 133 6.24 -2.55 6.47
C LYS A 133 4.98 -3.11 7.09
N LEU A 134 4.93 -3.14 8.40
CA LEU A 134 3.69 -3.31 9.13
C LEU A 134 3.01 -1.96 9.22
N VAL A 135 1.92 -1.77 8.48
CA VAL A 135 1.14 -0.54 8.46
C VAL A 135 -0.10 -0.73 9.33
N VAL A 136 -0.29 0.15 10.31
CA VAL A 136 -1.40 0.12 11.28
C VAL A 136 -2.26 1.37 11.08
N TYR A 137 -3.54 1.14 10.82
CA TYR A 137 -4.57 2.16 10.66
C TYR A 137 -5.37 2.22 11.94
N ASP A 138 -5.19 3.28 12.73
CA ASP A 138 -5.94 3.51 13.95
C ASP A 138 -6.94 4.64 13.73
N LEU A 139 -8.15 4.25 13.30
CA LEU A 139 -9.22 5.19 12.99
C LEU A 139 -9.92 5.71 14.24
N GLU A 140 -9.68 5.12 15.41
CA GLU A 140 -10.18 5.65 16.69
C GLU A 140 -9.38 6.91 17.06
N ASN A 141 -8.06 6.85 16.92
CA ASN A 141 -7.16 7.97 17.23
C ASN A 141 -6.83 8.85 16.02
N GLN A 142 -7.41 8.56 14.85
CA GLN A 142 -7.16 9.28 13.60
C GLN A 142 -5.67 9.35 13.25
N VAL A 143 -4.97 8.23 13.38
CA VAL A 143 -3.56 8.10 13.03
C VAL A 143 -3.31 6.89 12.16
N ILE A 144 -2.25 6.96 11.38
CA ILE A 144 -1.67 5.80 10.69
C ILE A 144 -0.21 5.70 11.10
N GLY A 145 0.29 4.48 11.26
CA GLY A 145 1.68 4.25 11.60
C GLY A 145 2.29 3.08 10.89
N TRP A 146 3.60 3.07 10.80
CA TRP A 146 4.34 1.98 10.19
C TRP A 146 5.70 1.74 10.84
N THR A 147 6.25 0.56 10.59
CA THR A 147 7.63 0.17 10.88
C THR A 147 8.08 -0.83 9.84
N GLU A 148 9.38 -0.87 9.54
CA GLU A 148 9.96 -2.00 8.81
C GLU A 148 9.63 -3.29 9.55
N TYR A 149 9.21 -4.31 8.81
CA TYR A 149 8.78 -5.57 9.39
C TYR A 149 8.97 -6.75 8.44
N ASN A 150 9.33 -7.90 9.01
CA ASN A 150 9.32 -9.16 8.29
C ASN A 150 7.89 -9.67 8.17
N CYS A 151 7.27 -9.51 7.00
CA CYS A 151 5.88 -9.89 6.77
C CYS A 151 5.62 -11.40 6.71
N SER A 152 6.67 -12.24 6.81
CA SER A 152 6.54 -13.70 7.01
C SER A 152 6.54 -14.09 8.51
N SER A 153 6.75 -13.13 9.42
CA SER A 153 6.70 -13.33 10.86
C SER A 153 5.25 -13.29 11.38
N SER A 154 5.08 -13.13 12.69
CA SER A 154 3.78 -12.95 13.34
C SER A 154 3.72 -11.65 14.13
N ILE A 155 2.53 -11.10 14.32
CA ILE A 155 2.31 -9.91 15.17
C ILE A 155 1.46 -10.28 16.38
N LYS A 156 1.42 -9.39 17.37
CA LYS A 156 0.52 -9.54 18.52
C LYS A 156 -0.57 -8.51 18.50
N ILE A 157 -1.81 -8.97 18.62
CA ILE A 157 -2.99 -8.15 18.79
C ILE A 157 -3.55 -8.34 20.20
N LYS A 158 -4.09 -7.27 20.78
CA LYS A 158 -4.78 -7.34 22.07
C LYS A 158 -6.29 -7.28 21.82
N ASP A 159 -6.98 -8.29 22.31
CA ASP A 159 -8.43 -8.28 22.40
C ASP A 159 -8.87 -7.35 23.54
N GLU A 160 -9.84 -6.50 23.25
CA GLU A 160 -10.28 -5.51 24.22
C GLU A 160 -11.22 -6.12 25.27
N GLN A 161 -12.06 -7.07 24.87
CA GLN A 161 -13.10 -7.62 25.74
C GLN A 161 -12.50 -8.48 26.86
N THR A 162 -11.52 -9.31 26.51
CA THR A 162 -10.84 -10.24 27.41
C THR A 162 -9.52 -9.68 27.95
N GLY A 163 -8.96 -8.66 27.28
CA GLY A 163 -7.60 -8.17 27.55
C GLY A 163 -6.49 -9.12 27.10
N ALA A 164 -6.84 -10.29 26.54
CA ALA A 164 -5.88 -11.29 26.11
C ALA A 164 -5.10 -10.84 24.89
N THR A 165 -3.87 -11.32 24.77
CA THR A 165 -3.02 -11.07 23.61
C THR A 165 -2.96 -12.30 22.74
N TYR A 166 -3.22 -12.14 21.45
CA TYR A 166 -3.23 -13.20 20.46
C TYR A 166 -2.14 -12.95 19.41
N THR A 167 -1.59 -14.04 18.91
CA THR A 167 -0.64 -14.02 17.80
C THR A 167 -1.41 -14.12 16.47
N VAL A 168 -1.04 -13.30 15.50
CA VAL A 168 -1.52 -13.39 14.12
C VAL A 168 -0.32 -13.67 13.23
N ASP A 169 -0.33 -14.83 12.59
CA ASP A 169 0.75 -15.27 11.70
C ASP A 169 0.56 -14.75 10.29
N ALA A 170 1.62 -14.82 9.48
CA ALA A 170 1.54 -14.56 8.06
C ALA A 170 0.74 -15.66 7.34
N HIS A 171 -0.05 -15.25 6.36
CA HIS A 171 -0.83 -16.13 5.51
C HIS A 171 -0.55 -15.85 4.04
N ASN A 172 -0.57 -16.91 3.23
CA ASN A 172 -0.49 -16.74 1.79
C ASN A 172 -1.86 -16.38 1.23
N ILE A 173 -2.03 -15.12 0.82
CA ILE A 173 -3.24 -14.60 0.19
C ILE A 173 -3.28 -14.86 -1.33
N SER A 174 -2.32 -15.61 -1.89
CA SER A 174 -2.22 -15.86 -3.34
C SER A 174 -3.28 -16.82 -3.91
N SER A 175 -4.33 -17.17 -3.17
CA SER A 175 -5.39 -18.06 -3.68
C SER A 175 -6.48 -17.33 -4.49
N GLY A 176 -6.12 -16.25 -5.19
CA GLY A 176 -6.90 -15.79 -6.34
C GLY A 176 -6.64 -16.77 -7.48
N TRP A 177 -7.69 -17.42 -7.99
CA TRP A 177 -7.59 -18.46 -9.00
C TRP A 177 -6.70 -18.00 -10.16
N ARG A 178 -5.48 -18.54 -10.27
CA ARG A 178 -4.74 -18.48 -11.53
C ARG A 178 -5.52 -19.35 -12.50
N PHE A 179 -6.43 -18.73 -13.26
CA PHE A 179 -7.00 -19.37 -14.45
C PHE A 179 -5.82 -19.80 -15.31
N HIS A 180 -5.57 -21.09 -15.33
CA HIS A 180 -4.44 -21.71 -15.99
C HIS A 180 -4.70 -21.78 -17.49
N TRP A 181 -4.71 -20.61 -18.15
CA TRP A 181 -4.84 -20.49 -19.62
C TRP A 181 -3.65 -21.06 -20.39
N GLN A 182 -2.55 -21.40 -19.70
CA GLN A 182 -1.35 -21.93 -20.36
C GLN A 182 -1.52 -23.36 -20.91
N LYS A 183 -2.41 -24.19 -20.35
CA LYS A 183 -2.61 -25.55 -20.90
C LYS A 183 -3.52 -25.58 -22.13
N HIS A 184 -4.53 -24.71 -22.21
CA HIS A 184 -5.48 -24.75 -23.35
C HIS A 184 -4.90 -24.12 -24.62
N LEU A 185 -4.10 -23.06 -24.52
CA LEU A 185 -3.42 -22.46 -25.66
C LEU A 185 -2.37 -23.38 -26.29
N ALA A 186 -1.62 -24.13 -25.47
CA ALA A 186 -0.65 -25.11 -25.96
C ALA A 186 -1.33 -26.27 -26.73
N VAL A 187 -2.46 -26.78 -26.22
CA VAL A 187 -3.21 -27.85 -26.89
C VAL A 187 -3.78 -27.38 -28.23
N LEU A 188 -4.32 -26.15 -28.30
CA LEU A 188 -4.84 -25.58 -29.56
C LEU A 188 -3.73 -25.35 -30.61
N LEU A 189 -2.54 -24.91 -30.18
CA LEU A 189 -1.39 -24.75 -31.07
C LEU A 189 -0.90 -26.10 -31.61
N VAL A 190 -0.84 -27.13 -30.77
CA VAL A 190 -0.44 -28.48 -31.20
C VAL A 190 -1.45 -29.08 -32.18
N THR A 191 -2.75 -28.90 -31.97
CA THR A 191 -3.76 -29.39 -32.91
C THR A 191 -3.78 -28.63 -34.23
N MET A 192 -3.56 -27.30 -34.22
CA MET A 192 -3.42 -26.53 -35.46
C MET A 192 -2.19 -26.95 -36.25
N VAL A 193 -1.03 -27.08 -35.61
CA VAL A 193 0.21 -27.52 -36.27
C VAL A 193 0.08 -28.95 -36.81
N TYR A 194 -0.57 -29.85 -36.06
CA TYR A 194 -0.84 -31.21 -36.52
C TYR A 194 -1.78 -31.25 -37.74
N SER A 195 -2.81 -30.39 -37.77
CA SER A 195 -3.70 -30.30 -38.95
C SER A 195 -3.01 -29.71 -40.20
N TYR A 196 -2.00 -28.85 -40.04
CA TYR A 196 -1.20 -28.33 -41.15
C TYR A 196 -0.13 -29.29 -41.68
N LEU A 197 0.23 -30.33 -40.91
CA LEU A 197 1.22 -31.34 -41.31
C LEU A 197 0.58 -32.57 -41.99
N ILE A 198 -0.75 -32.66 -41.99
CA ILE A 198 -1.52 -33.79 -42.58
C ILE A 198 -2.16 -33.42 -43.93
N PHE A 199 -1.95 -32.18 -44.40
CA PHE A 199 -2.32 -31.74 -45.75
C PHE A 199 -1.09 -31.23 -46.51
#